data_AF-A0A8J5K5A2-F1
#
_entry.id   AF-A0A8J5K5A2-F1
#
_cell.length_a   1.000
_cell.length_b   1.000
_cell.length_c   1.000
_cell.angle_alpha   90.00
_cell.angle_beta   90.00
_cell.angle_gamma   90.00
#
_symmetry.space_group_name_H-M   'P 1'
#
loop_
_entity.id
_entity.type
_entity.pdbx_description
1 polymer ?
#
loop_
_entity_poly.entity_id
_entity_poly.type
_entity_poly.pdbx_seq_one_letter_code
_entity_poly.pdbx_strand_id
1 'polypeptide(L)'
;MLALHDLTGTSPRMDGNRFRDIMHGIFGMTDEGLMEAMYQVFDMDQDGCVGPEEFVVGMSVFLRGSLDEKIDYCFSVYDHNGDGMVSRDEMFHQLKSAVVNLPPGEELDEVVKDMVDLVCRKLDMDHDGRVSFNDYATAVHAEPLLLEVFGPVLPDIQEREAFLNTFLEKYGLRSQQL
;
A
#
# COMPACT_ATOMS: atom_id res chain seq x y z
N MET A 1 -11.84 -10.75 -19.77
CA MET A 1 -10.67 -10.55 -20.65
C MET A 1 -10.50 -9.04 -20.96
N LEU A 2 -10.49 -8.19 -19.93
CA LEU A 2 -10.38 -6.72 -20.04
C LEU A 2 -9.11 -6.17 -19.36
N ALA A 3 -8.60 -6.80 -18.30
CA ALA A 3 -7.57 -6.23 -17.43
C ALA A 3 -6.17 -5.97 -18.05
N LEU A 4 -5.78 -6.66 -19.13
CA LEU A 4 -4.39 -6.57 -19.64
C LEU A 4 -4.22 -5.63 -20.83
N HIS A 5 -5.28 -5.33 -21.59
CA HIS A 5 -5.18 -4.34 -22.66
C HIS A 5 -4.97 -2.94 -22.07
N ASP A 6 -5.58 -2.68 -20.90
CA ASP A 6 -5.46 -1.41 -20.17
C ASP A 6 -4.12 -1.24 -19.46
N LEU A 7 -3.34 -2.30 -19.24
CA LEU A 7 -1.92 -2.21 -18.86
C LEU A 7 -1.02 -1.88 -20.06
N THR A 8 -1.47 -2.17 -21.28
CA THR A 8 -0.69 -2.00 -22.53
C THR A 8 -1.19 -0.88 -23.44
N GLY A 9 -2.24 -0.15 -23.04
CA GLY A 9 -2.99 0.79 -23.88
C GLY A 9 -2.38 2.19 -23.96
N THR A 10 -1.75 2.47 -25.09
CA THR A 10 -1.49 3.78 -25.78
C THR A 10 -0.85 4.96 -25.06
N SER A 11 -0.87 5.07 -23.72
CA SER A 11 -0.05 6.03 -22.98
C SER A 11 0.93 5.27 -22.09
N PRO A 12 2.26 5.47 -22.23
CA PRO A 12 3.26 4.83 -21.39
C PRO A 12 3.17 5.33 -19.93
N ARG A 13 2.51 6.46 -19.69
CA ARG A 13 2.32 7.05 -18.37
C ARG A 13 0.89 6.85 -17.88
N MET A 14 0.74 6.52 -16.61
CA MET A 14 -0.51 6.19 -15.93
C MET A 14 -0.83 7.27 -14.90
N ASP A 15 -1.96 7.94 -15.06
CA ASP A 15 -2.46 8.89 -14.06
C ASP A 15 -3.11 8.16 -12.87
N GLY A 16 -3.41 8.91 -11.80
CA GLY A 16 -4.01 8.34 -10.59
C GLY A 16 -5.37 7.66 -10.81
N ASN A 17 -6.16 8.10 -11.79
CA ASN A 17 -7.45 7.46 -12.11
C ASN A 17 -7.21 6.07 -12.70
N ARG A 18 -6.35 5.98 -13.71
CA ARG A 18 -6.01 4.70 -14.35
C ARG A 18 -5.32 3.75 -13.37
N PHE A 19 -4.48 4.27 -12.49
CA PHE A 19 -3.86 3.49 -11.42
C PHE A 19 -4.92 2.88 -10.49
N ARG A 20 -5.87 3.70 -10.02
CA ARG A 20 -7.00 3.23 -9.20
C ARG A 20 -7.84 2.18 -9.90
N ASP A 21 -8.18 2.38 -11.17
CA ASP A 21 -8.97 1.42 -11.94
C ASP A 21 -8.29 0.04 -12.02
N ILE A 22 -6.96 0.03 -12.15
CA ILE A 22 -6.15 -1.18 -12.15
C ILE A 22 -6.13 -1.83 -10.76
N MET A 23 -5.83 -1.05 -9.71
CA MET A 23 -5.77 -1.58 -8.35
C MET A 23 -7.12 -2.12 -7.87
N HIS A 24 -8.21 -1.42 -8.21
CA HIS A 24 -9.57 -1.87 -7.93
C HIS A 24 -9.96 -3.10 -8.76
N GLY A 25 -9.79 -3.02 -10.08
CA GLY A 25 -10.29 -4.04 -11.01
C GLY A 25 -9.51 -5.35 -11.00
N ILE A 26 -8.21 -5.31 -10.67
CA ILE A 26 -7.33 -6.48 -10.66
C ILE A 26 -7.13 -7.00 -9.23
N PHE A 27 -6.87 -6.11 -8.27
CA PHE A 27 -6.48 -6.48 -6.90
C PHE A 27 -7.58 -6.26 -5.87
N GLY A 28 -8.78 -5.86 -6.28
CA GLY A 28 -9.94 -5.74 -5.40
C GLY A 28 -9.82 -4.63 -4.35
N MET A 29 -8.90 -3.67 -4.54
CA MET A 29 -8.68 -2.59 -3.59
C MET A 29 -9.83 -1.58 -3.62
N THR A 30 -10.31 -1.17 -2.45
CA THR A 30 -11.49 -0.29 -2.33
C THR A 30 -11.26 0.96 -1.51
N ASP A 31 -10.20 1.02 -0.71
CA ASP A 31 -9.88 2.23 0.06
C ASP A 31 -9.22 3.25 -0.87
N GLU A 32 -9.96 4.32 -1.19
CA GLU A 32 -9.50 5.39 -2.09
C GLU A 32 -8.28 6.14 -1.51
N GLY A 33 -8.21 6.30 -0.19
CA GLY A 33 -7.10 6.98 0.49
C GLY A 33 -5.81 6.17 0.38
N LEU A 34 -5.88 4.87 0.64
CA LEU A 34 -4.74 3.96 0.49
C LEU A 34 -4.31 3.85 -0.97
N MET A 35 -5.24 3.75 -1.93
CA MET A 35 -4.88 3.70 -3.35
C MET A 35 -4.22 5.01 -3.83
N GLU A 36 -4.64 6.17 -3.30
CA GLU A 36 -3.97 7.44 -3.57
C GLU A 36 -2.56 7.46 -2.96
N ALA A 37 -2.40 7.00 -1.72
CA ALA A 37 -1.08 6.92 -1.09
C ALA A 37 -0.13 5.94 -1.83
N MET A 38 -0.64 4.78 -2.26
CA MET A 38 0.11 3.85 -3.10
C MET A 38 0.53 4.48 -4.44
N TYR A 39 -0.34 5.28 -5.05
CA TYR A 39 -0.02 5.98 -6.28
C TYR A 39 1.18 6.92 -6.10
N GLN A 40 1.22 7.67 -4.99
CA GLN A 40 2.36 8.56 -4.67
C GLN A 40 3.68 7.80 -4.47
N VAL A 41 3.62 6.55 -3.96
CA VAL A 41 4.82 5.69 -3.83
C VAL A 41 5.28 5.12 -5.17
N PHE A 42 4.33 4.84 -6.08
CA PHE A 42 4.67 4.40 -7.44
C PHE A 42 5.22 5.56 -8.29
N ASP A 43 4.75 6.78 -8.08
CA ASP A 43 5.22 8.01 -8.76
C ASP A 43 6.53 8.52 -8.12
N MET A 44 7.64 7.83 -8.42
CA MET A 44 8.93 8.02 -7.74
C MET A 44 9.58 9.36 -8.08
N ASP A 45 9.37 9.87 -9.29
CA ASP A 45 9.89 11.18 -9.71
C ASP A 45 8.92 12.35 -9.45
N GLN A 46 7.71 12.04 -8.93
CA GLN A 46 6.66 13.00 -8.57
C GLN A 46 6.23 13.88 -9.75
N ASP A 47 6.29 13.35 -10.97
CA ASP A 47 5.88 14.05 -12.18
C ASP A 47 4.37 13.96 -12.45
N GLY A 48 3.64 13.33 -11.52
CA GLY A 48 2.19 13.21 -11.52
C GLY A 48 1.68 12.12 -12.43
N CYS A 49 2.52 11.20 -12.94
CA CYS A 49 2.09 9.96 -13.58
C CYS A 49 3.12 8.84 -13.44
N VAL A 50 2.65 7.63 -13.10
CA VAL A 50 3.48 6.43 -13.07
C VAL A 50 3.90 6.00 -14.47
N GLY A 51 5.19 6.08 -14.76
CA GLY A 51 5.82 5.60 -15.99
C GLY A 51 6.01 4.08 -16.02
N PRO A 52 6.49 3.52 -17.15
CA PRO A 52 6.64 2.07 -17.30
C PRO A 52 7.67 1.46 -16.34
N GLU A 53 8.79 2.16 -16.10
CA GLU A 53 9.85 1.68 -15.21
C GLU A 53 9.37 1.67 -13.76
N GLU A 54 8.78 2.78 -13.31
CA GLU A 54 8.15 2.92 -11.99
C GLU A 54 7.09 1.85 -11.74
N PHE A 55 6.21 1.62 -12.73
CA PHE A 55 5.19 0.58 -12.64
C PHE A 55 5.83 -0.81 -12.47
N VAL A 56 6.89 -1.14 -13.22
CA VAL A 56 7.56 -2.44 -13.12
C VAL A 56 8.24 -2.60 -11.77
N VAL A 57 8.92 -1.57 -11.27
CA VAL A 57 9.59 -1.60 -9.96
C VAL A 57 8.56 -1.75 -8.84
N GLY A 58 7.52 -0.91 -8.83
CA GLY A 58 6.45 -0.97 -7.84
C GLY A 58 5.75 -2.34 -7.84
N MET A 59 5.40 -2.87 -9.02
CA MET A 59 4.77 -4.19 -9.14
C MET A 59 5.69 -5.35 -8.73
N SER A 60 7.02 -5.21 -8.87
CA SER A 60 7.98 -6.21 -8.41
C SER A 60 7.89 -6.41 -6.90
N VAL A 61 7.90 -5.31 -6.14
CA VAL A 61 7.77 -5.34 -4.68
C VAL A 61 6.36 -5.75 -4.27
N PHE A 62 5.34 -5.13 -4.86
CA PHE A 62 3.93 -5.38 -4.58
C PHE A 62 3.53 -6.86 -4.74
N LEU A 63 3.99 -7.52 -5.81
CA LEU A 63 3.65 -8.93 -6.07
C LEU A 63 4.62 -9.93 -5.45
N ARG A 64 5.91 -9.61 -5.37
CA ARG A 64 6.98 -10.61 -5.11
C ARG A 64 8.03 -10.16 -4.12
N GLY A 65 7.87 -8.98 -3.51
CA GLY A 65 8.81 -8.46 -2.52
C GLY A 65 8.99 -9.42 -1.35
N SER A 66 10.23 -9.49 -0.88
CA SER A 66 10.59 -10.02 0.44
C SER A 66 9.88 -9.24 1.55
N LEU A 67 9.95 -9.75 2.79
CA LEU A 67 9.39 -9.02 3.93
C LEU A 67 10.02 -7.63 4.07
N ASP A 68 11.34 -7.53 3.91
CA ASP A 68 12.08 -6.27 4.06
C ASP A 68 11.67 -5.24 2.99
N GLU A 69 11.60 -5.66 1.72
CA GLU A 69 11.13 -4.79 0.64
C GLU A 69 9.67 -4.34 0.85
N LYS A 70 8.84 -5.19 1.46
CA LYS A 70 7.45 -4.85 1.80
C LYS A 70 7.37 -3.90 2.99
N ILE A 71 8.26 -4.04 3.97
CA ILE A 71 8.36 -3.09 5.09
C ILE A 71 8.69 -1.70 4.55
N ASP A 72 9.72 -1.59 3.68
CA ASP A 72 10.09 -0.34 3.03
C ASP A 72 8.93 0.27 2.24
N TYR A 73 8.26 -0.56 1.44
CA TYR A 73 7.11 -0.15 0.64
C TYR A 73 5.94 0.34 1.50
N CYS A 74 5.47 -0.47 2.47
CA CYS A 74 4.34 -0.11 3.32
C CYS A 74 4.65 1.16 4.13
N PHE A 75 5.86 1.29 4.68
CA PHE A 75 6.26 2.50 5.39
C PHE A 75 6.20 3.74 4.49
N SER A 76 6.67 3.64 3.24
CA SER A 76 6.60 4.74 2.27
C SER A 76 5.17 5.14 1.91
N VAL A 77 4.22 4.19 1.96
CA VAL A 77 2.78 4.49 1.77
C VAL A 77 2.22 5.24 2.98
N TYR A 78 2.73 4.98 4.18
CA TYR A 78 2.24 5.58 5.43
C TYR A 78 2.87 6.94 5.75
N ASP A 79 4.14 7.14 5.40
CA ASP A 79 4.86 8.41 5.52
C ASP A 79 4.53 9.34 4.33
N HIS A 80 3.40 10.05 4.44
CA HIS A 80 2.87 10.87 3.36
C HIS A 80 3.77 12.07 3.02
N ASN A 81 4.46 12.62 4.02
CA ASN A 81 5.29 13.82 3.84
C ASN A 81 6.77 13.50 3.55
N GLY A 82 7.19 12.23 3.71
CA GLY A 82 8.52 11.75 3.40
C GLY A 82 9.60 12.20 4.39
N ASP A 83 9.24 12.53 5.64
CA ASP A 83 10.20 12.95 6.67
C ASP A 83 10.89 11.78 7.38
N GLY A 84 10.56 10.54 6.98
CA GLY A 84 11.10 9.31 7.55
C GLY A 84 10.40 8.88 8.83
N MET A 85 9.26 9.49 9.16
CA MET A 85 8.47 9.22 10.35
C MET A 85 6.98 9.13 9.99
N VAL A 86 6.26 8.20 10.62
CA VAL A 86 4.80 8.22 10.58
C VAL A 86 4.28 9.00 11.78
N SER A 87 3.77 10.20 11.54
CA SER A 87 3.21 11.08 12.56
C SER A 87 1.83 10.60 13.03
N ARG A 88 1.39 11.05 14.21
CA ARG A 88 0.04 10.76 14.71
C ARG A 88 -1.06 11.28 13.79
N ASP A 89 -0.80 12.40 13.11
CA ASP A 89 -1.75 12.99 12.17
C ASP A 89 -1.87 12.14 10.90
N GLU A 90 -0.76 11.58 10.39
CA GLU A 90 -0.79 10.62 9.28
C GLU A 90 -1.52 9.34 9.69
N MET A 91 -1.21 8.77 10.86
CA MET A 91 -1.95 7.61 11.39
C MET A 91 -3.46 7.89 11.48
N PHE A 92 -3.83 9.09 11.94
CA PHE A 92 -5.23 9.49 12.06
C PHE A 92 -5.91 9.51 10.68
N HIS A 93 -5.27 10.09 9.67
CA HIS A 93 -5.84 10.14 8.31
C HIS A 93 -6.03 8.74 7.72
N GLN A 94 -5.02 7.87 7.85
CA GLN A 94 -5.08 6.49 7.32
C GLN A 94 -6.15 5.65 8.05
N LEU A 95 -6.20 5.71 9.39
CA LEU A 95 -7.20 4.97 10.15
C LEU A 95 -8.62 5.52 9.94
N LYS A 96 -8.76 6.83 9.70
CA LYS A 96 -10.06 7.42 9.42
C LYS A 96 -10.63 6.98 8.07
N SER A 97 -9.80 6.81 7.03
CA SER A 97 -10.27 6.28 5.74
C SER A 97 -10.73 4.83 5.86
N ALA A 98 -10.05 4.02 6.69
CA ALA A 98 -10.41 2.63 6.91
C ALA A 98 -11.79 2.43 7.61
N VAL A 99 -12.27 3.43 8.37
CA VAL A 99 -13.50 3.36 9.17
C VAL A 99 -14.70 4.01 8.44
N VAL A 100 -14.79 3.79 7.12
CA VAL A 100 -15.80 4.35 6.20
C VAL A 100 -17.27 4.04 6.54
N ASN A 101 -17.54 3.04 7.39
CA ASN A 101 -18.91 2.60 7.71
C ASN A 101 -19.54 3.29 8.93
N LEU A 102 -18.80 4.16 9.63
CA LEU A 102 -19.34 4.91 10.76
C LEU A 102 -19.86 6.29 10.31
N PRO A 103 -20.98 6.78 10.89
CA PRO A 103 -21.47 8.11 10.58
C PRO A 103 -20.40 9.16 10.97
N PRO A 104 -20.16 10.17 10.11
CA PRO A 104 -19.18 11.21 10.40
C PRO A 104 -19.64 12.04 11.61
N GLY A 105 -18.71 12.33 12.53
CA GLY A 105 -18.99 13.13 13.72
C GLY A 105 -17.88 13.03 14.76
N GLU A 106 -18.01 13.80 15.85
CA GLU A 106 -17.03 13.82 16.94
C GLU A 106 -16.78 12.44 17.55
N GLU A 107 -17.79 11.57 17.62
CA GLU A 107 -17.65 10.20 18.11
C GLU A 107 -16.70 9.34 17.25
N LEU A 108 -16.71 9.53 15.92
CA LEU A 108 -15.79 8.84 15.02
C LEU A 108 -14.35 9.29 15.26
N ASP A 109 -14.13 10.60 15.41
CA ASP A 109 -12.79 11.14 15.64
C ASP A 109 -12.20 10.64 16.97
N GLU A 110 -13.01 10.51 18.02
CA GLU A 110 -12.54 9.93 19.29
C GLU A 110 -12.19 8.44 19.15
N VAL A 111 -12.99 7.66 18.41
CA VAL A 111 -12.67 6.25 18.11
C VAL A 111 -11.35 6.13 17.33
N VAL A 112 -11.15 6.98 16.33
CA VAL A 112 -9.91 6.97 15.53
C VAL A 112 -8.71 7.40 16.40
N LYS A 113 -8.86 8.41 17.28
CA LYS A 113 -7.79 8.79 18.22
C LYS A 113 -7.41 7.63 19.15
N ASP A 114 -8.38 6.89 19.68
CA ASP A 114 -8.11 5.70 20.48
C ASP A 114 -7.35 4.62 19.69
N MET A 115 -7.66 4.46 18.40
CA MET A 115 -6.92 3.57 17.50
C MET A 115 -5.49 4.07 17.25
N VAL A 116 -5.29 5.37 17.01
CA VAL A 116 -3.95 5.99 16.85
C VAL A 116 -3.13 5.78 18.13
N ASP A 117 -3.72 5.98 19.31
CA ASP A 117 -3.10 5.73 20.60
C ASP A 117 -2.68 4.26 20.76
N LEU A 118 -3.50 3.32 20.30
CA LEU A 118 -3.18 1.89 20.35
C LEU A 118 -2.07 1.51 19.38
N VAL A 119 -2.16 1.95 18.13
CA VAL A 119 -1.19 1.64 17.06
C VAL A 119 0.16 2.28 17.37
N CYS A 120 0.18 3.55 17.77
CA CYS A 120 1.43 4.21 18.15
C CYS A 120 2.11 3.48 19.31
N ARG A 121 1.38 3.09 20.38
CA ARG A 121 1.99 2.30 21.48
C ARG A 121 2.53 0.94 21.05
N LYS A 122 2.00 0.38 19.96
CA LYS A 122 2.44 -0.91 19.41
C LYS A 122 3.67 -0.79 18.52
N LEU A 123 3.79 0.34 17.82
CA LEU A 123 4.86 0.58 16.87
C LEU A 123 6.03 1.37 17.47
N ASP A 124 5.78 2.29 18.39
CA ASP A 124 6.76 3.18 19.03
C ASP A 124 7.64 2.40 20.02
N MET A 125 8.77 1.90 19.52
CA MET A 125 9.68 1.00 20.25
C MET A 125 10.61 1.74 21.21
N ASP A 126 10.94 2.99 20.93
CA ASP A 126 11.84 3.80 21.76
C ASP A 126 11.09 4.79 22.68
N HIS A 127 9.77 4.89 22.53
CA HIS A 127 8.84 5.68 23.34
C HIS A 127 9.05 7.20 23.21
N ASP A 128 9.44 7.68 22.02
CA ASP A 128 9.59 9.11 21.73
C ASP A 128 8.27 9.79 21.30
N GLY A 129 7.19 9.00 21.13
CA GLY A 129 5.86 9.46 20.74
C GLY A 129 5.64 9.58 19.23
N ARG A 130 6.61 9.12 18.43
CA ARG A 130 6.58 9.03 16.96
C ARG A 130 6.88 7.59 16.55
N VAL A 131 6.74 7.29 15.26
CA VAL A 131 7.10 5.98 14.72
C VAL A 131 8.09 6.21 13.59
N SER A 132 9.36 5.95 13.88
CA SER A 132 10.38 5.94 12.85
C SER A 132 10.31 4.68 12.01
N PHE A 133 10.99 4.69 10.85
CA PHE A 133 11.18 3.49 10.06
C PHE A 133 11.75 2.32 10.89
N ASN A 134 12.71 2.60 11.78
CA ASN A 134 13.34 1.56 12.59
C ASN A 134 12.35 0.94 13.59
N ASP A 135 11.48 1.76 14.17
CA ASP A 135 10.45 1.30 15.12
C ASP A 135 9.45 0.40 14.40
N TYR A 136 8.94 0.86 13.26
CA TYR A 136 8.02 0.10 12.41
C TYR A 136 8.65 -1.22 11.93
N ALA A 137 9.85 -1.19 11.35
CA ALA A 137 10.54 -2.39 10.88
C ALA A 137 10.77 -3.39 12.02
N THR A 138 11.22 -2.91 13.18
CA THR A 138 11.42 -3.76 14.37
C THR A 138 10.10 -4.40 14.83
N ALA A 139 9.02 -3.61 14.88
CA ALA A 139 7.71 -4.10 15.26
C ALA A 139 7.16 -5.14 14.28
N VAL A 140 7.28 -4.92 12.97
CA VAL A 140 6.82 -5.86 11.92
C VAL A 140 7.65 -7.15 11.92
N HIS A 141 8.96 -7.08 12.15
CA HIS A 141 9.78 -8.28 12.29
C HIS A 141 9.38 -9.12 13.51
N ALA A 142 8.98 -8.49 14.61
CA ALA A 142 8.49 -9.17 15.80
C ALA A 142 7.06 -9.72 15.60
N GLU A 143 6.20 -8.97 14.93
CA GLU A 143 4.79 -9.27 14.70
C GLU A 143 4.41 -8.94 13.24
N PRO A 144 4.58 -9.88 12.29
CA PRO A 144 4.36 -9.64 10.86
C PRO A 144 2.94 -9.19 10.48
N LEU A 145 1.96 -9.38 11.36
CA LEU A 145 0.59 -8.89 11.19
C LEU A 145 0.50 -7.36 11.23
N LEU A 146 1.52 -6.67 11.74
CA LEU A 146 1.59 -5.20 11.78
C LEU A 146 2.00 -4.58 10.43
N LEU A 147 2.39 -5.40 9.44
CA LEU A 147 2.80 -4.91 8.12
C LEU A 147 1.73 -4.04 7.46
N GLU A 148 0.45 -4.42 7.58
CA GLU A 148 -0.69 -3.70 7.00
C GLU A 148 -1.59 -3.11 8.10
N VAL A 149 -0.98 -2.59 9.18
CA VAL A 149 -1.69 -2.10 10.38
C VAL A 149 -2.68 -0.96 10.10
N PHE A 150 -2.45 -0.18 9.05
CA PHE A 150 -3.34 0.91 8.62
C PHE A 150 -4.33 0.51 7.53
N GLY A 151 -4.31 -0.74 7.10
CA GLY A 151 -5.19 -1.27 6.05
C GLY A 151 -4.41 -1.93 4.90
N PRO A 152 -5.13 -2.63 4.01
CA PRO A 152 -4.54 -3.43 2.95
C PRO A 152 -3.92 -2.54 1.86
N VAL A 153 -2.61 -2.63 1.70
CA VAL A 153 -1.79 -1.93 0.68
C VAL A 153 -1.01 -2.92 -0.19
N LEU A 154 -1.11 -4.21 0.10
CA LEU A 154 -0.60 -5.33 -0.66
C LEU A 154 -1.77 -6.18 -1.20
N PRO A 155 -1.57 -6.93 -2.29
CA PRO A 155 -2.63 -7.76 -2.83
C PRO A 155 -2.79 -9.02 -1.96
N ASP A 156 -4.04 -9.46 -1.76
CA ASP A 156 -4.28 -10.78 -1.16
C ASP A 156 -3.69 -11.90 -2.06
N ILE A 157 -3.38 -13.02 -1.41
CA ILE A 157 -2.74 -14.18 -2.02
C ILE A 157 -3.51 -14.63 -3.27
N GLN A 158 -4.84 -14.60 -3.25
CA GLN A 158 -5.69 -15.06 -4.35
C GLN A 158 -5.58 -14.16 -5.58
N GLU A 159 -5.73 -12.84 -5.40
CA GLU A 159 -5.64 -11.85 -6.47
C GLU A 159 -4.22 -11.81 -7.06
N ARG A 160 -3.21 -11.90 -6.19
CA ARG A 160 -1.80 -12.01 -6.58
C ARG A 160 -1.55 -13.24 -7.45
N GLU A 161 -2.00 -14.41 -7.01
CA GLU A 161 -1.81 -15.65 -7.76
C GLU A 161 -2.61 -15.67 -9.07
N ALA A 162 -3.84 -15.17 -9.06
CA ALA A 162 -4.67 -15.04 -10.25
C ALA A 162 -4.00 -14.12 -11.29
N PHE A 163 -3.46 -12.98 -10.86
CA PHE A 163 -2.72 -12.07 -11.73
C PHE A 163 -1.46 -12.72 -12.30
N LEU A 164 -0.63 -13.32 -11.44
CA LEU A 164 0.62 -13.96 -11.86
C LEU A 164 0.36 -15.12 -12.82
N ASN A 165 -0.62 -15.98 -12.56
CA ASN A 165 -0.97 -17.09 -13.45
C ASN A 165 -1.46 -16.59 -14.81
N THR A 166 -2.34 -15.59 -14.83
CA THR A 166 -2.84 -15.00 -16.08
C THR A 166 -1.70 -14.40 -16.92
N PHE A 167 -0.76 -13.70 -16.26
CA PHE A 167 0.38 -13.10 -16.92
C PHE A 167 1.35 -14.18 -17.45
N LEU A 168 1.72 -15.15 -16.60
CA LEU A 168 2.68 -16.20 -16.92
C LEU A 168 2.17 -17.15 -18.02
N GLU A 169 0.89 -17.51 -18.01
CA GLU A 169 0.26 -18.30 -19.08
C GLU A 169 0.34 -17.59 -20.43
N LYS A 170 0.11 -16.27 -20.45
CA LYS A 170 0.15 -15.45 -21.66
C LYS A 170 1.54 -15.36 -22.28
N TYR A 171 2.60 -15.42 -21.46
CA TYR A 171 4.00 -15.38 -21.92
C TYR A 171 4.67 -16.75 -22.00
N GLY A 172 3.93 -17.85 -21.78
CA GLY A 172 4.45 -19.21 -21.87
C GLY A 172 5.50 -19.56 -20.81
N LEU A 173 5.62 -18.75 -19.77
CA LEU A 173 6.54 -18.95 -18.66
C LEU A 173 5.84 -19.83 -17.61
N ARG A 174 5.84 -21.14 -17.81
CA ARG A 174 5.29 -22.05 -16.79
C ARG A 174 6.07 -21.92 -15.49
N SER A 175 5.33 -21.86 -14.39
CA SER A 175 5.79 -22.12 -13.03
C SER A 175 6.23 -23.58 -12.90
N GLN A 176 7.43 -23.89 -13.39
CA GLN A 176 8.18 -25.03 -12.88
C GLN A 176 9.19 -24.49 -11.87
N GLN A 177 8.91 -24.79 -10.60
CA GLN A 177 9.78 -24.65 -9.43
C GLN A 177 10.14 -23.23 -9.02
N LEU A 178 9.31 -22.64 -8.15
CA LEU A 178 9.75 -21.94 -6.94
C LEU A 178 8.74 -22.26 -5.83
#